data_AF-A0A4U0GY79-F1
#
_entry.id   AF-A0A4U0GY79-F1
#
_cell.length_a   1.000
_cell.length_b   1.000
_cell.length_c   1.000
_cell.angle_alpha   90.00
_cell.angle_beta   90.00
_cell.angle_gamma   90.00
#
_symmetry.space_group_name_H-M   'P 1'
#
loop_
_entity.id
_entity.type
_entity.pdbx_description
1 polymer ?
#
loop_
_entity_poly.entity_id
_entity_poly.type
_entity_poly.pdbx_seq_one_letter_code
_entity_poly.pdbx_strand_id
1 'polypeptide(L)'
;MNFEAENPDGARIYTNIDLTNRNSIIFFKEFLGGEFTFGQEIIFSCFRKESLTDIRELMSIENDLMNMFNSENLYIIDFLDESRFYFLYRHVFDLNSPNLIVKLWEYFYSLSFFVLNKGYLFNDAKVYFKNHEKRDVHLKNFLRSGFSDVAYIKGLGGDTLIKQIC
;
A
#
# COMPACT_ATOMS: atom_id res chain seq x y z
N MET A 1 -8.84 -12.93 11.00
CA MET A 1 -7.72 -12.02 11.31
C MET A 1 -7.49 -12.05 12.81
N ASN A 2 -6.27 -12.35 13.23
CA ASN A 2 -5.89 -12.34 14.64
C ASN A 2 -4.96 -11.16 14.91
N PHE A 3 -5.04 -10.61 16.12
CA PHE A 3 -4.13 -9.59 16.60
C PHE A 3 -2.95 -10.27 17.28
N GLU A 4 -1.74 -9.98 16.83
CA GLU A 4 -0.54 -10.31 17.59
C GLU A 4 -0.01 -9.06 18.30
N ALA A 5 0.65 -9.28 19.45
CA ALA A 5 1.04 -8.26 20.40
C ALA A 5 1.89 -7.13 19.79
N GLU A 6 1.86 -5.94 20.41
CA GLU A 6 2.73 -4.83 20.07
C GLU A 6 4.20 -5.26 20.15
N ASN A 7 4.94 -5.12 19.05
CA ASN A 7 6.39 -5.32 19.03
C ASN A 7 7.05 -4.12 19.77
N PRO A 8 8.28 -4.24 20.30
CA PRO A 8 8.97 -3.16 21.02
C PRO A 8 9.11 -1.85 20.22
N ASP A 9 8.98 -1.92 18.90
CA ASP A 9 9.06 -0.81 17.95
C ASP A 9 7.72 -0.08 17.71
N GLY A 10 6.66 -0.38 18.48
CA GLY A 10 5.35 0.27 18.32
C GLY A 10 4.53 -0.20 17.10
N ALA A 11 4.95 -1.30 16.48
CA ALA A 11 4.25 -1.90 15.34
C ALA A 11 3.15 -2.86 15.81
N ARG A 12 1.99 -2.80 15.15
CA ARG A 12 0.90 -3.78 15.29
C ARG A 12 0.87 -4.71 14.09
N ILE A 13 0.82 -6.01 14.33
CA ILE A 13 0.83 -7.02 13.27
C ILE A 13 -0.52 -7.72 13.24
N TYR A 14 -1.17 -7.67 12.08
CA TYR A 14 -2.41 -8.35 11.78
C TYR A 14 -2.08 -9.57 10.94
N THR A 15 -2.43 -10.76 11.42
CA THR A 15 -2.11 -12.03 10.76
C THR A 15 -3.35 -12.72 10.23
N ASN A 16 -3.16 -13.72 9.36
CA ASN A 16 -4.21 -14.51 8.72
C ASN A 16 -5.12 -13.69 7.80
N ILE A 17 -4.52 -12.84 6.96
CA ILE A 17 -5.18 -12.23 5.82
C ILE A 17 -5.23 -13.29 4.71
N ASP A 18 -6.42 -13.81 4.44
CA ASP A 18 -6.63 -14.86 3.45
C ASP A 18 -7.62 -14.37 2.40
N LEU A 19 -7.10 -13.94 1.26
CA LEU A 19 -7.94 -13.41 0.18
C LEU A 19 -8.64 -14.50 -0.64
N THR A 20 -8.39 -15.79 -0.36
CA THR A 20 -9.17 -16.90 -0.94
C THR A 20 -10.47 -17.15 -0.18
N ASN A 21 -10.56 -16.66 1.06
CA ASN A 21 -11.71 -16.81 1.92
C ASN A 21 -12.59 -15.56 1.92
N ARG A 22 -13.84 -15.71 1.46
CA ARG A 22 -14.81 -14.60 1.37
C ARG A 22 -15.02 -13.85 2.70
N ASN A 23 -15.08 -14.55 3.83
CA ASN A 23 -15.29 -13.90 5.12
C ASN A 23 -14.06 -13.09 5.52
N SER A 24 -12.86 -13.64 5.30
CA SER A 24 -11.60 -12.93 5.54
C SER A 24 -11.49 -11.66 4.69
N ILE A 25 -11.92 -11.71 3.42
CA ILE A 25 -12.02 -10.52 2.55
C ILE A 25 -12.99 -9.48 3.11
N ILE A 26 -14.17 -9.89 3.58
CA ILE A 26 -15.14 -8.97 4.18
C ILE A 26 -14.54 -8.29 5.41
N PHE A 27 -13.98 -9.07 6.34
CA PHE A 27 -13.34 -8.52 7.54
C PHE A 27 -12.19 -7.58 7.21
N PHE A 28 -11.38 -7.90 6.20
CA PHE A 28 -10.28 -7.03 5.80
C PHE A 28 -10.78 -5.70 5.21
N LYS A 29 -11.85 -5.73 4.41
CA LYS A 29 -12.48 -4.52 3.88
C LYS A 29 -13.12 -3.67 4.98
N GLU A 30 -13.79 -4.29 5.95
CA GLU A 30 -14.36 -3.59 7.11
C GLU A 30 -13.27 -2.95 7.96
N PHE A 31 -12.16 -3.65 8.19
CA PHE A 31 -10.98 -3.10 8.86
C PHE A 31 -10.47 -1.86 8.14
N LEU A 32 -10.23 -1.94 6.82
CA LEU A 32 -9.78 -0.80 6.02
C LEU A 32 -10.77 0.38 6.05
N GLY A 33 -12.07 0.10 6.03
CA GLY A 33 -13.11 1.12 6.16
C GLY A 33 -13.16 1.78 7.54
N GLY A 34 -12.63 1.14 8.58
CA GLY A 34 -12.46 1.72 9.92
C GLY A 34 -11.19 2.54 10.08
N GLU A 35 -10.16 2.28 9.26
CA GLU A 35 -8.86 2.96 9.35
C GLU A 35 -8.80 4.27 8.54
N PHE A 36 -9.65 4.43 7.52
CA PHE A 36 -9.64 5.61 6.64
C PHE A 36 -11.00 6.29 6.57
N THR A 37 -10.98 7.60 6.36
CA THR A 37 -12.19 8.42 6.25
C THR A 37 -12.51 8.75 4.79
N PHE A 38 -13.80 8.88 4.46
CA PHE A 38 -14.23 9.30 3.13
C PHE A 38 -13.64 10.67 2.76
N GLY A 39 -13.04 10.78 1.57
CA GLY A 39 -12.34 11.96 1.09
C GLY A 39 -10.87 12.07 1.53
N GLN A 40 -10.37 11.14 2.35
CA GLN A 40 -8.98 11.14 2.79
C GLN A 40 -8.03 10.74 1.65
N GLU A 41 -6.94 11.48 1.48
CA GLU A 41 -5.92 11.14 0.50
C GLU A 41 -4.99 10.06 1.06
N ILE A 42 -4.95 8.93 0.35
CA ILE A 42 -4.05 7.80 0.66
C ILE A 42 -2.99 7.75 -0.43
N ILE A 43 -1.74 7.67 0.00
CA ILE A 43 -0.61 7.42 -0.88
C ILE A 43 -0.21 5.95 -0.76
N PHE A 44 -0.13 5.29 -1.91
CA PHE A 44 0.36 3.94 -2.08
C PHE A 44 1.78 3.97 -2.60
N SER A 45 2.64 3.17 -2.01
CA SER A 45 3.99 2.84 -2.48
C SER A 45 3.97 1.38 -2.93
N CYS A 46 4.07 1.16 -4.23
CA CYS A 46 3.86 -0.14 -4.85
C CYS A 46 5.12 -0.61 -5.57
N PHE A 47 5.55 -1.84 -5.28
CA PHE A 47 6.64 -2.50 -6.00
C PHE A 47 6.18 -3.86 -6.52
N ARG A 48 6.28 -4.04 -7.84
CA ARG A 48 6.04 -5.31 -8.51
C ARG A 48 7.37 -6.03 -8.70
N LYS A 49 7.50 -7.23 -8.13
CA LYS A 49 8.57 -8.18 -8.45
C LYS A 49 7.92 -9.40 -9.10
N GLU A 50 8.37 -9.75 -10.29
CA GLU A 50 7.77 -10.80 -11.10
C GLU A 50 7.88 -12.20 -10.45
N SER A 51 6.94 -13.08 -10.86
CA SER A 51 6.86 -14.53 -10.63
C SER A 51 6.02 -15.07 -9.47
N LEU A 52 4.72 -14.77 -9.33
CA LEU A 52 3.81 -15.61 -8.50
C LEU A 52 2.33 -15.76 -8.96
N THR A 53 1.84 -15.10 -10.01
CA THR A 53 0.40 -15.14 -10.38
C THR A 53 0.18 -15.59 -11.82
N ASP A 54 -0.91 -16.33 -12.09
CA ASP A 54 -1.31 -16.76 -13.44
C ASP A 54 -1.46 -15.54 -14.37
N ILE A 55 -0.85 -15.62 -15.56
CA ILE A 55 -0.82 -14.56 -16.58
C ILE A 55 -2.22 -14.01 -16.90
N ARG A 56 -3.26 -14.84 -16.88
CA ARG A 56 -4.62 -14.39 -17.23
C ARG A 56 -5.26 -13.52 -16.14
N GLU A 57 -5.04 -13.87 -14.88
CA GLU A 57 -5.56 -13.12 -13.73
C GLU A 57 -4.83 -11.78 -13.60
N LEU A 58 -3.52 -11.79 -13.87
CA LEU A 58 -2.69 -10.58 -13.95
C LEU A 58 -3.17 -9.60 -15.01
N MET A 59 -3.45 -10.08 -16.23
CA MET A 59 -3.91 -9.20 -17.32
C MET A 59 -5.23 -8.49 -17.00
N SER A 60 -6.16 -9.18 -16.32
CA SER A 60 -7.44 -8.57 -15.93
C SER A 60 -7.24 -7.46 -14.89
N ILE A 61 -6.41 -7.71 -13.88
CA ILE A 61 -6.14 -6.73 -12.82
C ILE A 61 -5.33 -5.55 -13.37
N GLU A 62 -4.36 -5.81 -14.24
CA GLU A 62 -3.53 -4.80 -14.89
C GLU A 62 -4.38 -3.85 -15.74
N ASN A 63 -5.31 -4.37 -16.53
CA ASN A 63 -6.20 -3.55 -17.35
C ASN A 63 -7.10 -2.66 -16.48
N ASP A 64 -7.64 -3.20 -15.38
CA ASP A 64 -8.42 -2.43 -14.41
C ASP A 64 -7.60 -1.31 -13.77
N LEU A 65 -6.37 -1.61 -13.34
CA LEU A 65 -5.50 -0.64 -12.65
C LEU A 65 -4.96 0.44 -13.60
N MET A 66 -4.59 0.08 -14.82
CA MET A 66 -4.06 1.04 -15.80
C MET A 66 -5.11 2.08 -16.22
N ASN A 67 -6.40 1.73 -16.18
CA ASN A 67 -7.49 2.69 -16.41
C ASN A 67 -7.64 3.73 -15.28
N MET A 68 -7.10 3.45 -14.08
CA MET A 68 -7.16 4.35 -12.93
C MET A 68 -5.98 5.30 -12.85
N PHE A 69 -4.88 5.00 -13.55
CA PHE A 69 -3.65 5.75 -13.46
C PHE A 69 -3.57 6.86 -14.51
N ASN A 70 -3.15 8.04 -14.08
CA ASN A 70 -2.89 9.18 -14.93
C ASN A 70 -1.73 10.01 -14.35
N SER A 71 -1.30 11.04 -15.08
CA SER A 71 -0.18 11.90 -14.67
C SER A 71 -0.40 12.66 -13.36
N GLU A 72 -1.64 12.81 -12.91
CA GLU A 72 -1.96 13.55 -11.68
C GLU A 72 -1.89 12.67 -10.44
N ASN A 73 -2.14 11.37 -10.58
CA ASN A 73 -2.24 10.44 -9.45
C ASN A 73 -1.13 9.38 -9.43
N LEU A 74 -0.39 9.18 -10.52
CA LEU A 74 0.73 8.26 -10.60
C LEU A 74 2.06 9.01 -10.65
N TYR A 75 3.06 8.50 -9.94
CA TYR A 75 4.45 8.90 -10.09
C TYR A 75 5.35 7.68 -10.10
N ILE A 76 6.02 7.45 -11.22
CA ILE A 76 6.97 6.34 -11.34
C ILE A 76 8.31 6.82 -10.81
N ILE A 77 8.80 6.14 -9.78
CA ILE A 77 10.04 6.48 -9.08
C ILE A 77 11.22 5.89 -9.83
N ASP A 78 11.15 4.60 -10.16
CA ASP A 78 12.19 3.89 -10.89
C ASP A 78 11.59 2.85 -11.85
N PHE A 79 12.23 2.74 -13.01
CA PHE A 79 11.96 1.71 -14.01
C PHE A 79 13.17 0.79 -14.06
N LEU A 80 13.05 -0.42 -13.52
CA LEU A 80 14.11 -1.42 -13.65
C LEU A 80 13.98 -2.15 -15.00
N ASP A 81 12.75 -2.47 -15.40
CA ASP A 81 12.35 -2.92 -16.74
C ASP A 81 10.81 -2.89 -16.90
N GLU A 82 10.30 -3.50 -17.98
CA GLU A 82 8.86 -3.57 -18.29
C GLU A 82 8.02 -4.28 -17.21
N SER A 83 8.59 -5.19 -16.41
CA SER A 83 7.87 -5.97 -15.41
C SER A 83 8.17 -5.58 -13.96
N ARG A 84 9.23 -4.79 -13.74
CA ARG A 84 9.73 -4.35 -12.43
C ARG A 84 9.83 -2.84 -12.38
N PHE A 85 8.82 -2.22 -11.77
CA PHE A 85 8.77 -0.78 -11.59
C PHE A 85 8.29 -0.44 -10.18
N TYR A 86 8.80 0.68 -9.68
CA TYR A 86 8.42 1.24 -8.40
C TYR A 86 7.67 2.55 -8.62
N PHE A 87 6.51 2.70 -8.00
CA PHE A 87 5.71 3.89 -8.18
C PHE A 87 4.96 4.29 -6.90
N LEU A 88 4.62 5.58 -6.86
CA LEU A 88 3.63 6.11 -5.95
C LEU A 88 2.30 6.32 -6.67
N TYR A 89 1.22 5.97 -6.00
CA TYR A 89 -0.13 6.21 -6.47
C TYR A 89 -0.92 6.94 -5.40
N ARG A 90 -1.60 8.01 -5.80
CA ARG A 90 -2.47 8.81 -4.95
C ARG A 90 -3.92 8.42 -5.20
N HIS A 91 -4.66 8.19 -4.13
CA HIS A 91 -6.07 7.85 -4.19
C HIS A 91 -6.87 8.67 -3.17
N VAL A 92 -8.08 9.08 -3.54
CA VAL A 92 -9.02 9.71 -2.61
C VAL A 92 -9.98 8.63 -2.11
N PHE A 93 -9.98 8.38 -0.80
CA PHE A 93 -10.73 7.28 -0.21
C PHE A 93 -12.24 7.50 -0.37
N ASP A 94 -12.91 6.45 -0.86
CA ASP A 94 -14.33 6.40 -1.21
C ASP A 94 -14.92 5.02 -0.84
N LEU A 95 -16.19 4.79 -1.18
CA LEU A 95 -16.88 3.53 -0.87
C LEU A 95 -16.28 2.29 -1.56
N ASN A 96 -15.57 2.46 -2.67
CA ASN A 96 -14.96 1.37 -3.43
C ASN A 96 -13.49 1.12 -3.04
N SER A 97 -12.91 2.01 -2.26
CA SER A 97 -11.50 1.98 -1.90
C SER A 97 -11.07 0.70 -1.18
N PRO A 98 -11.85 0.10 -0.26
CA PRO A 98 -11.51 -1.20 0.29
C PRO A 98 -11.37 -2.30 -0.78
N ASN A 99 -12.18 -2.27 -1.83
CA ASN A 99 -12.06 -3.21 -2.95
C ASN A 99 -10.77 -2.95 -3.74
N LEU A 100 -10.45 -1.68 -3.99
CA LEU A 100 -9.21 -1.30 -4.66
C LEU A 100 -7.98 -1.78 -3.89
N ILE A 101 -7.95 -1.55 -2.58
CA ILE A 101 -6.82 -1.98 -1.72
C ILE A 101 -6.65 -3.50 -1.78
N VAL A 102 -7.73 -4.28 -1.77
CA VAL A 102 -7.67 -5.74 -1.95
C VAL A 102 -7.08 -6.11 -3.32
N LYS A 103 -7.52 -5.47 -4.42
CA LYS A 103 -6.94 -5.71 -5.75
C LYS A 103 -5.44 -5.37 -5.79
N LEU A 104 -5.04 -4.23 -5.24
CA LEU A 104 -3.64 -3.83 -5.13
C LEU A 104 -2.85 -4.82 -4.28
N TRP A 105 -3.45 -5.34 -3.21
CA TRP A 105 -2.86 -6.33 -2.33
C TRP A 105 -2.60 -7.65 -3.04
N GLU A 106 -3.52 -8.12 -3.87
CA GLU A 106 -3.32 -9.34 -4.68
C GLU A 106 -2.24 -9.13 -5.74
N TYR A 107 -2.25 -7.95 -6.37
CA TYR A 107 -1.41 -7.67 -7.53
C TYR A 107 0.04 -7.35 -7.18
N PHE A 108 0.29 -6.55 -6.14
CA PHE A 108 1.63 -6.07 -5.83
C PHE A 108 2.34 -6.98 -4.84
N TYR A 109 3.57 -7.36 -5.21
CA TYR A 109 4.46 -8.12 -4.32
C TYR A 109 4.72 -7.36 -3.01
N SER A 110 5.07 -6.08 -3.13
CA SER A 110 5.21 -5.18 -1.99
C SER A 110 4.26 -4.00 -2.17
N LEU A 111 3.47 -3.77 -1.12
CA LEU A 111 2.49 -2.71 -1.04
C LEU A 111 2.65 -2.04 0.31
N SER A 112 2.76 -0.72 0.31
CA SER A 112 2.62 0.08 1.53
C SER A 112 1.69 1.24 1.26
N PHE A 113 0.93 1.66 2.25
CA PHE A 113 0.03 2.80 2.12
C PHE A 113 -0.05 3.59 3.41
N PHE A 114 -0.24 4.90 3.27
CA PHE A 114 -0.18 5.85 4.37
C PHE A 114 -0.95 7.12 4.00
N VAL A 115 -1.27 7.92 5.03
CA VAL A 115 -1.87 9.24 4.87
C VAL A 115 -0.83 10.27 5.24
N LEU A 116 -0.66 11.28 4.39
CA LEU A 116 0.27 12.36 4.67
C LEU A 116 -0.23 13.23 5.82
N ASN A 117 0.70 13.60 6.71
CA ASN A 117 0.43 14.56 7.77
C ASN A 117 0.11 15.93 7.19
N LYS A 118 -0.66 16.72 7.94
CA LYS A 118 -1.09 18.05 7.50
C LYS A 118 0.11 18.92 7.12
N GLY A 119 0.09 19.47 5.91
CA GLY A 119 1.15 20.33 5.38
C GLY A 119 2.05 19.63 4.36
N TYR A 120 2.02 18.30 4.28
CA TYR A 120 2.64 17.55 3.19
C TYR A 120 1.65 17.28 2.06
N LEU A 121 2.15 17.35 0.84
CA LEU A 121 1.42 17.06 -0.38
C LEU A 121 2.01 15.83 -1.07
N PHE A 122 1.27 15.28 -2.02
CA PHE A 122 1.75 14.17 -2.85
C PHE A 122 3.12 14.45 -3.49
N ASN A 123 3.36 15.71 -3.92
CA ASN A 123 4.65 16.08 -4.49
C ASN A 123 5.81 15.97 -3.49
N ASP A 124 5.58 16.23 -2.21
CA ASP A 124 6.61 16.09 -1.18
C ASP A 124 6.97 14.61 -0.98
N ALA A 125 5.96 13.73 -1.02
CA ALA A 125 6.20 12.29 -1.04
C ALA A 125 7.04 11.88 -2.26
N LYS A 126 6.72 12.37 -3.47
CA LYS A 126 7.52 12.10 -4.68
C LYS A 126 8.98 12.48 -4.49
N VAL A 127 9.24 13.67 -3.95
CA VAL A 127 10.59 14.17 -3.66
C VAL A 127 11.29 13.30 -2.63
N TYR A 128 10.58 12.90 -1.56
CA TYR A 128 11.14 12.01 -0.54
C TYR A 128 11.61 10.69 -1.14
N PHE A 129 10.72 9.97 -1.82
CA PHE A 129 11.01 8.63 -2.32
C PHE A 129 12.07 8.65 -3.42
N LYS A 130 12.07 9.65 -4.30
CA LYS A 130 13.14 9.84 -5.30
C LYS A 130 14.54 9.93 -4.66
N ASN A 131 14.65 10.48 -3.46
CA ASN A 131 15.93 10.69 -2.78
C ASN A 131 16.30 9.57 -1.79
N HIS A 132 15.35 8.76 -1.34
CA HIS A 132 15.54 7.85 -0.19
C HIS A 132 15.08 6.40 -0.40
N GLU A 133 14.47 6.05 -1.55
CA GLU A 133 13.87 4.72 -1.83
C GLU A 133 14.73 3.55 -1.34
N LYS A 134 16.02 3.52 -1.70
CA LYS A 134 16.90 2.36 -1.43
C LYS A 134 17.29 2.20 0.05
N ARG A 135 16.93 3.15 0.91
CA ARG A 135 17.41 3.23 2.31
C ARG A 135 16.28 3.24 3.34
N ASP A 136 15.02 3.37 2.91
CA ASP A 136 13.90 3.45 3.84
C ASP A 136 13.20 2.10 4.04
N VAL A 137 13.88 1.24 4.79
CA VAL A 137 13.38 -0.09 5.15
C VAL A 137 12.09 0.08 5.99
N HIS A 138 10.98 -0.44 5.47
CA HIS A 138 9.66 -0.41 6.12
C HIS A 138 9.16 1.00 6.47
N LEU A 139 9.50 2.02 5.67
CA LEU A 139 9.05 3.40 5.87
C LEU A 139 9.42 4.03 7.23
N LYS A 140 10.40 3.45 7.95
CA LYS A 140 10.78 3.93 9.29
C LYS A 140 11.32 5.36 9.24
N ASN A 141 12.12 5.70 8.24
CA ASN A 141 12.67 7.05 8.10
C ASN A 141 11.60 8.03 7.60
N PHE A 142 10.68 7.60 6.73
CA PHE A 142 9.55 8.39 6.29
C PHE A 142 8.66 8.82 7.47
N LEU A 143 8.32 7.87 8.33
CA LEU A 143 7.54 8.14 9.55
C LEU A 143 8.30 9.03 10.53
N ARG A 144 9.59 8.75 10.81
CA ARG A 144 10.43 9.59 11.68
C ARG A 144 10.63 11.01 11.16
N SER A 145 10.55 11.21 9.85
CA SER A 145 10.62 12.53 9.22
C SER A 145 9.30 13.31 9.34
N GLY A 146 8.25 12.68 9.89
CA GLY A 146 6.96 13.30 10.15
C GLY A 146 6.06 13.43 8.92
N PHE A 147 6.38 12.76 7.80
CA PHE A 147 5.52 12.77 6.62
C PHE A 147 4.18 12.06 6.87
N SER A 148 4.16 11.10 7.79
CA SER A 148 2.97 10.40 8.22
C SER A 148 3.19 9.88 9.64
N ASP A 149 2.12 9.79 10.43
CA ASP A 149 2.14 9.17 11.76
C ASP A 149 2.00 7.64 11.68
N VAL A 150 1.39 7.14 10.59
CA VAL A 150 1.04 5.72 10.45
C VAL A 150 1.28 5.24 9.02
N ALA A 151 1.96 4.11 8.89
CA ALA A 151 2.05 3.38 7.63
C ALA A 151 1.55 1.94 7.77
N TYR A 152 0.88 1.49 6.72
CA TYR A 152 0.37 0.14 6.57
C TYR A 152 1.24 -0.58 5.55
N ILE A 153 1.85 -1.68 5.94
CA ILE A 153 2.87 -2.38 5.16
C ILE A 153 2.43 -3.82 4.99
N LYS A 154 2.26 -4.25 3.73
CA LYS A 154 2.03 -5.65 3.39
C LYS A 154 3.26 -6.48 3.76
N GLY A 155 3.09 -7.49 4.60
CA GLY A 155 4.13 -8.43 4.96
C GLY A 155 4.47 -9.39 3.81
N LEU A 156 5.63 -10.04 3.92
CA LEU A 156 6.11 -10.99 2.93
C LEU A 156 5.12 -12.16 2.79
N GLY A 157 4.66 -12.45 1.58
CA GLY A 157 3.65 -13.49 1.33
C GLY A 157 2.21 -12.98 1.33
N GLY A 158 1.96 -11.78 1.85
CA GLY A 158 0.65 -11.12 1.79
C GLY A 158 -0.41 -11.65 2.76
N ASP A 159 -0.03 -12.51 3.69
CA ASP A 159 -0.89 -13.04 4.76
C ASP A 159 -0.90 -12.16 6.02
N THR A 160 -0.10 -11.09 6.01
CA THR A 160 0.12 -10.20 7.14
C THR A 160 0.08 -8.72 6.75
N LEU A 161 -0.49 -7.89 7.63
CA LEU A 161 -0.42 -6.43 7.58
C LEU A 161 0.32 -5.91 8.80
N ILE A 162 1.31 -5.06 8.59
CA ILE A 162 2.05 -4.38 9.65
C ILE A 162 1.58 -2.92 9.66
N LYS A 163 0.98 -2.49 10.77
CA LYS A 163 0.67 -1.08 11.04
C LYS A 163 1.79 -0.51 11.89
N GLN A 164 2.69 0.24 11.26
CA GLN A 164 3.79 0.93 11.92
C GLN A 164 3.31 2.31 12.36
N ILE A 165 3.55 2.64 13.63
CA ILE A 165 3.20 3.92 14.25
C ILE A 165 4.51 4.58 14.72
N CYS A 166 4.62 5.90 14.62
CA CYS A 166 5.75 6.68 15.12
C CYS A 166 5.32 7.79 16.08
#